data_AF-A0A0N9Y5M8-F1
#
_entry.id   AF-A0A0N9Y5M8-F1
#
_cell.length_a   1.000
_cell.length_b   1.000
_cell.length_c   1.000
_cell.angle_alpha   90.00
_cell.angle_beta   90.00
_cell.angle_gamma   90.00
#
_symmetry.space_group_name_H-M   'P 1'
#
loop_
_entity.id
_entity.type
_entity.pdbx_description
1 polymer ?
#
loop_
_entity_poly.entity_id
_entity_poly.type
_entity_poly.pdbx_seq_one_letter_code
_entity_poly.pdbx_strand_id
1 'polypeptide(L)'
;MSKPPNHQYQPQEPAHLNLSDDPTIKGKDGALRWYRDEMGISGMRMNWIVSRTNDRRLPSHLIGTAVYYSTRDLWRAVVMQTRRSADETVSA
;
A
#
# COMPACT_ATOMS: atom_id res chain seq x y z
N MET A 1 -18.70 9.37 32.03
CA MET A 1 -18.15 8.26 31.22
C MET A 1 -17.44 8.87 30.02
N SER A 2 -16.13 9.10 30.13
CA SER A 2 -15.35 9.65 29.02
C SER A 2 -15.09 8.53 28.00
N LYS A 3 -15.53 8.71 26.75
CA LYS A 3 -15.17 7.81 25.65
C LYS A 3 -13.64 7.72 25.60
N PRO A 4 -13.04 6.52 25.48
CA PRO A 4 -11.60 6.42 25.30
C PRO A 4 -11.22 7.19 24.03
N PRO A 5 -10.05 7.85 24.00
CA PRO A 5 -9.56 8.47 22.79
C PRO A 5 -9.50 7.39 21.72
N ASN A 6 -10.16 7.66 20.59
CA ASN A 6 -10.13 6.82 19.42
C ASN A 6 -8.68 6.82 18.92
N HIS A 7 -7.85 5.94 19.46
CA HIS A 7 -6.52 5.65 18.93
C HIS A 7 -6.77 5.05 17.55
N GLN A 8 -6.79 5.91 16.52
CA GLN A 8 -6.63 5.45 15.16
C GLN A 8 -5.33 4.67 15.16
N TYR A 9 -5.41 3.34 15.20
CA TYR A 9 -4.28 2.45 15.22
C TYR A 9 -3.59 2.60 13.87
N GLN A 10 -2.66 3.55 13.76
CA GLN A 10 -1.79 3.65 12.60
C GLN A 10 -0.97 2.36 12.59
N PRO A 11 -0.99 1.57 11.50
CA PRO A 11 -0.13 0.41 11.43
C PRO A 11 1.29 0.91 11.65
N GLN A 12 2.01 0.27 12.56
CA GLN A 12 3.39 0.66 12.83
C GLN A 12 4.19 0.37 11.56
N GLU A 13 4.88 1.39 11.03
CA GLU A 13 5.75 1.23 9.87
C GLU A 13 6.82 0.18 10.22
N PRO A 14 7.01 -0.86 9.38
CA PRO A 14 7.99 -1.89 9.70
C PRO A 14 9.38 -1.29 9.65
N ALA A 15 10.15 -1.39 10.73
CA ALA A 15 11.49 -0.81 10.82
C ALA A 15 12.49 -1.34 9.76
N HIS A 16 12.20 -2.48 9.14
CA HIS A 16 13.00 -3.06 8.06
C HIS A 16 12.66 -2.52 6.67
N LEU A 17 11.55 -1.78 6.50
CA LEU A 17 11.18 -1.17 5.23
C LEU A 17 11.64 0.29 5.20
N ASN A 18 12.40 0.65 4.17
CA ASN A 18 12.78 2.04 3.92
C ASN A 18 11.60 2.79 3.26
N LEU A 19 10.61 3.17 4.08
CA LEU A 19 9.43 3.89 3.62
C LEU A 19 9.72 5.39 3.43
N SER A 20 9.45 5.90 2.24
CA SER A 20 9.58 7.31 1.87
C SER A 20 8.30 7.78 1.17
N ASP A 21 7.98 9.06 1.34
CA ASP A 21 6.93 9.76 0.57
C ASP A 21 7.40 10.16 -0.83
N ASP A 22 8.71 10.12 -1.09
CA ASP A 22 9.24 10.51 -2.40
C ASP A 22 8.86 9.47 -3.47
N PRO A 23 8.28 9.90 -4.60
CA PRO A 23 7.82 9.01 -5.66
C PRO A 23 8.99 8.50 -6.51
N THR A 24 9.74 7.54 -5.97
CA THR A 24 10.96 6.99 -6.58
C THR A 24 10.74 5.71 -7.39
N ILE A 25 9.65 4.99 -7.13
CA ILE A 25 9.36 3.72 -7.81
C ILE A 25 8.72 3.98 -9.16
N LYS A 26 9.46 3.76 -10.24
CA LYS A 26 9.00 4.00 -11.61
C LYS A 26 8.14 2.87 -12.15
N GLY A 27 6.92 3.20 -12.56
CA GLY A 27 6.04 2.33 -13.35
C GLY A 27 5.42 1.16 -12.59
N LYS A 28 4.45 0.52 -13.22
CA LYS A 28 3.69 -0.60 -12.63
C LYS A 28 4.56 -1.83 -12.38
N ASP A 29 5.53 -2.09 -13.26
CA ASP A 29 6.56 -3.11 -13.07
C ASP A 29 7.47 -2.83 -11.87
N GLY A 30 7.84 -1.57 -11.65
CA GLY A 30 8.61 -1.16 -10.47
C GLY A 30 7.85 -1.43 -9.18
N ALA A 31 6.56 -1.06 -9.15
CA ALA A 31 5.70 -1.36 -8.01
C ALA A 31 5.56 -2.88 -7.77
N LEU A 32 5.45 -3.68 -8.83
CA LEU A 32 5.35 -5.15 -8.71
C LEU A 32 6.62 -5.75 -8.10
N ARG A 33 7.79 -5.33 -8.57
CA ARG A 33 9.08 -5.77 -8.03
C ARG A 33 9.22 -5.36 -6.57
N TRP A 34 8.95 -4.10 -6.25
CA TRP A 34 8.99 -3.62 -4.87
C TRP A 34 8.12 -4.46 -3.92
N TYR A 35 6.89 -4.79 -4.31
CA TYR A 35 6.03 -5.66 -3.48
C TYR A 35 6.59 -7.07 -3.27
N ARG A 36 7.25 -7.64 -4.28
CA ARG A 36 7.80 -8.99 -4.20
C ARG A 36 9.10 -9.03 -3.41
N ASP A 37 9.97 -8.07 -3.69
CA ASP A 37 11.35 -8.05 -3.22
C ASP A 37 11.43 -7.47 -1.81
N GLU A 38 10.76 -6.33 -1.56
CA GLU A 38 10.84 -5.62 -0.27
C GLU A 38 9.76 -6.09 0.72
N MET A 39 8.52 -6.30 0.25
CA MET A 39 7.44 -6.77 1.13
C MET A 39 7.30 -8.30 1.17
N GLY A 40 8.09 -9.05 0.39
CA GLY A 40 8.01 -10.51 0.34
C GLY A 40 6.71 -11.07 -0.26
N ILE A 41 5.89 -10.25 -0.92
CA ILE A 41 4.58 -10.68 -1.46
C ILE A 41 4.78 -11.33 -2.83
N SER A 42 5.28 -12.57 -2.81
CA SER A 42 5.55 -13.36 -4.03
C SER A 42 4.29 -13.53 -4.90
N GLY A 43 3.11 -13.63 -4.28
CA GLY A 43 1.81 -13.76 -4.94
C GLY A 43 1.25 -12.47 -5.56
N MET A 44 1.95 -11.33 -5.46
CA MET A 44 1.49 -10.07 -6.03
C MET A 44 1.37 -10.18 -7.55
N ARG A 45 0.24 -9.71 -8.11
CA ARG A 45 -0.10 -9.82 -9.54
C ARG A 45 -0.12 -8.45 -10.21
N MET A 46 0.40 -8.36 -11.42
CA MET A 46 0.39 -7.13 -12.22
C MET A 46 -1.03 -6.55 -12.38
N ASN A 47 -2.02 -7.41 -12.63
CA ASN A 47 -3.41 -6.98 -12.81
C ASN A 47 -3.97 -6.22 -11.60
N TRP A 48 -3.55 -6.57 -10.38
CA TRP A 48 -3.97 -5.87 -9.17
C TRP A 48 -3.42 -4.44 -9.15
N ILE A 49 -2.14 -4.26 -9.51
CA ILE A 49 -1.47 -2.95 -9.56
C ILE A 49 -2.08 -2.10 -10.67
N VAL A 50 -2.30 -2.68 -11.85
CA VAL A 50 -2.94 -2.00 -12.99
C VAL A 50 -4.34 -1.51 -12.62
N SER A 51 -5.21 -2.40 -12.12
CA SER A 51 -6.57 -2.03 -11.73
C SER A 51 -6.56 -0.95 -10.66
N ARG A 52 -5.81 -1.11 -9.58
CA ARG A 52 -5.80 -0.11 -8.49
C ARG A 52 -5.19 1.23 -8.89
N THR A 53 -4.20 1.24 -9.77
CA THR A 53 -3.65 2.49 -10.30
C THR A 53 -4.73 3.21 -11.13
N ASN A 54 -5.40 2.48 -12.03
CA ASN A 54 -6.42 3.05 -12.91
C ASN A 54 -7.65 3.54 -12.13
N ASP A 55 -8.05 2.79 -11.10
CA ASP A 55 -9.18 3.12 -10.23
C ASP A 55 -8.82 4.16 -9.15
N ARG A 56 -7.60 4.72 -9.20
CA ARG A 56 -7.06 5.70 -8.23
C ARG A 56 -7.07 5.24 -6.78
N ARG A 57 -7.07 3.92 -6.56
CA ARG A 57 -6.98 3.28 -5.23
C ARG A 57 -5.53 3.01 -4.81
N LEU A 58 -4.59 3.07 -5.75
CA LEU A 58 -3.16 3.09 -5.50
C LEU A 58 -2.64 4.50 -5.82
N PRO A 59 -2.30 5.31 -4.80
CA PRO A 59 -1.76 6.65 -5.02
C PRO A 59 -0.53 6.59 -5.91
N SER A 60 -0.47 7.49 -6.89
CA SER A 60 0.62 7.54 -7.86
C SER A 60 0.77 8.94 -8.43
N HIS A 61 1.97 9.24 -8.92
CA HIS A 61 2.36 10.56 -9.42
C HIS A 61 2.77 10.46 -10.88
N LEU A 62 2.22 11.32 -11.74
CA LEU A 62 2.69 11.43 -13.11
C LEU A 62 3.89 12.39 -13.14
N ILE A 63 5.07 11.86 -13.46
CA ILE A 63 6.31 12.64 -13.56
C ILE A 63 6.83 12.46 -14.99
N GLY A 64 6.74 13.53 -15.78
CA GLY A 64 6.93 13.45 -17.23
C GLY A 64 5.86 12.55 -17.86
N THR A 65 6.27 11.48 -18.53
CA THR A 65 5.39 10.53 -19.23
C THR A 65 5.16 9.22 -18.48
N ALA A 66 5.73 9.07 -17.28
CA ALA A 66 5.66 7.83 -16.52
C ALA A 66 4.98 8.05 -15.16
N VAL A 67 4.31 6.99 -14.70
CA VAL A 67 3.72 6.91 -13.37
C VAL A 67 4.79 6.50 -12.37
N TYR A 68 4.81 7.15 -11.21
CA TYR A 68 5.70 6.87 -10.10
C TYR A 68 4.92 6.64 -8.81
N TYR A 69 5.51 5.88 -7.89
CA TYR A 69 4.92 5.55 -6.60
C TYR A 69 5.91 5.84 -5.48
N SER A 70 5.39 6.30 -4.34
CA SER A 70 6.15 6.34 -3.09
C SER A 70 6.11 4.96 -2.43
N THR A 71 7.17 4.55 -1.73
CA THR A 71 7.19 3.25 -1.03
C THR A 71 6.19 3.23 0.11
N ARG A 72 5.92 4.38 0.74
CA ARG A 72 4.89 4.52 1.77
C ARG A 72 3.48 4.29 1.23
N ASP A 73 3.13 4.83 0.05
CA ASP A 73 1.80 4.61 -0.53
C ASP A 73 1.61 3.16 -0.99
N LEU A 74 2.65 2.55 -1.56
CA LEU A 74 2.63 1.12 -1.90
C LEU A 74 2.35 0.26 -0.65
N TRP A 75 3.07 0.51 0.45
CA TRP A 75 2.86 -0.18 1.72
C TRP A 75 1.45 0.03 2.27
N ARG A 76 1.00 1.30 2.36
CA ARG A 76 -0.34 1.66 2.86
C ARG A 76 -1.45 0.96 2.08
N ALA A 77 -1.34 0.85 0.76
CA ALA A 77 -2.35 0.23 -0.09
C ALA A 77 -2.62 -1.25 0.23
N VAL A 78 -1.59 -1.98 0.68
CA VAL A 78 -1.72 -3.38 1.10
C VAL A 78 -2.20 -3.47 2.54
N VAL A 79 -1.58 -2.72 3.45
CA VAL A 79 -1.91 -2.80 4.89
C VAL A 79 -3.35 -2.34 5.17
N MET A 80 -3.83 -1.31 4.46
CA MET A 80 -5.23 -0.88 4.58
C MET A 80 -6.22 -1.89 3.98
N GLN A 81 -5.80 -2.70 3.00
CA GLN A 81 -6.67 -3.74 2.43
C GLN A 81 -6.84 -4.93 3.39
N THR A 82 -5.77 -5.38 4.04
CA THR A 82 -5.82 -6.51 4.99
C THR A 82 -6.78 -6.25 6.16
N ARG A 83 -6.98 -4.98 6.54
CA ARG A 83 -7.91 -4.60 7.62
C ARG A 83 -9.38 -4.74 7.26
N ARG A 84 -9.75 -4.57 5.98
CA ARG A 84 -11.16 -4.70 5.56
C ARG A 84 -11.64 -6.15 5.64
N SER A 85 -10.74 -7.13 5.50
CA SER A 85 -11.08 -8.56 5.56
C SER A 85 -11.05 -9.14 6.99
N ALA A 86 -10.43 -8.46 7.96
CA ALA A 86 -10.36 -8.92 9.35
C ALA A 86 -11.58 -8.53 10.19
N ASP A 87 -12.37 -7.54 9.74
CA ASP A 87 -13.57 -7.06 10.43
C ASP A 87 -14.80 -7.96 10.16
N GLU A 88 -14.80 -8.73 9.07
CA GLU A 88 -15.91 -9.63 8.70
C GLU A 88 -15.94 -10.97 9.46
N THR A 89 -14.93 -11.29 10.29
CA THR A 89 -14.87 -12.57 11.00
C THR A 89 -15.27 -12.50 12.49
N VAL A 90 -15.62 -11.32 13.00
CA VAL A 90 -16.02 -11.12 14.42
C VAL A 90 -17.54 -10.89 14.57
N SER A 91 -18.33 -11.34 13.61
CA SER A 91 -19.81 -11.26 13.68
C SER A 91 -20.52 -12.50 13.15
N ALA A 92 -19.87 -13.67 13.23
CA ALA A 92 -20.53 -14.97 13.00
C ALA A 92 -20.79 -15.69 14.32
#